data_AF-A0A534N2Z3-F1
#
_entry.id   AF-A0A534N2Z3-F1
#
_cell.length_a   1.000
_cell.length_b   1.000
_cell.length_c   1.000
_cell.angle_alpha   90.00
_cell.angle_beta   90.00
_cell.angle_gamma   90.00
#
_symmetry.space_group_name_H-M   'P 1'
#
loop_
_entity.id
_entity.type
_entity.pdbx_description
1 polymer ?
#
loop_
_entity_poly.entity_id
_entity_poly.type
_entity_poly.pdbx_seq_one_letter_code
_entity_poly.pdbx_strand_id
1 'polypeptide(L)'
;MAAVLVVIALVLIGFYWTDLVSFVIAIMNPQESPCTPVMEDFTDILGPPYPAQSLNGSRYRTGPTTGGVPHKRALSPPCFVRNTNGEAVPTLVEVHGVYLRNYSLALYDCSDHFKYVNGGAPYPNNQVFCDNVGDILVVGTTTGQIHIEFDQDWQAKGLCGPAVRSCDTIKILDYRSNGNLSLDFRGYVYWDDEHWELHPATAWKLSSDPVWA
;
A
#
# COMPACT_ATOMS: atom_id res chain seq x y z
N MET A 1 -34.89 21.01 29.34
CA MET A 1 -33.48 21.34 29.10
C MET A 1 -32.52 20.26 29.61
N ALA A 2 -32.69 19.73 30.83
CA ALA A 2 -31.81 18.67 31.37
C ALA A 2 -31.80 17.35 30.56
N ALA A 3 -32.96 16.89 30.08
CA ALA A 3 -33.04 15.65 29.29
C ALA A 3 -32.31 15.74 27.94
N VAL A 4 -32.28 16.92 27.31
CA VAL A 4 -31.58 17.15 26.03
C VAL A 4 -30.07 17.14 26.25
N LEU A 5 -29.57 17.71 27.34
CA LEU A 5 -28.16 17.70 27.71
C LEU A 5 -27.65 16.28 28.05
N VAL A 6 -28.47 15.44 28.70
CA VAL A 6 -28.11 14.05 29.00
C VAL A 6 -28.05 13.21 27.72
N VAL A 7 -28.97 13.40 26.77
CA VAL A 7 -28.92 12.71 25.48
C VAL A 7 -27.71 13.16 24.67
N ILE A 8 -27.39 14.46 24.63
CA ILE A 8 -26.18 14.97 23.95
C ILE A 8 -24.91 14.42 24.61
N ALA A 9 -24.84 14.36 25.94
CA ALA A 9 -23.69 13.80 26.64
C ALA A 9 -23.52 12.28 26.38
N LEU A 10 -24.61 11.50 26.39
CA LEU A 10 -24.57 10.06 26.09
C LEU A 10 -24.25 9.77 24.62
N VAL A 11 -24.70 10.63 23.70
CA VAL A 11 -24.39 10.53 22.27
C VAL A 11 -22.92 10.90 22.02
N LEU A 12 -22.41 11.97 22.64
CA LEU A 12 -20.98 12.32 22.57
C LEU A 12 -20.12 11.21 23.18
N ILE A 13 -20.48 10.67 24.33
CA ILE A 13 -19.80 9.51 24.92
C ILE A 13 -19.86 8.32 23.95
N GLY A 14 -21.01 8.00 23.35
CA GLY A 14 -21.13 6.94 22.35
C GLY A 14 -20.16 7.10 21.16
N PHE A 15 -20.06 8.31 20.59
CA PHE A 15 -19.16 8.61 19.48
C PHE A 15 -17.67 8.56 19.88
N TYR A 16 -17.30 9.16 21.01
CA TYR A 16 -15.90 9.11 21.49
C TYR A 16 -15.46 7.69 21.88
N TRP A 17 -16.37 6.85 22.37
CA TRP A 17 -16.05 5.47 22.75
C TRP A 17 -15.89 4.54 21.55
N THR A 18 -16.67 4.70 20.47
CA THR A 18 -16.44 3.93 19.23
C THR A 18 -15.12 4.30 18.58
N ASP A 19 -14.77 5.59 18.61
CA ASP A 19 -13.51 6.09 18.06
C ASP A 19 -12.31 5.53 18.81
N LEU A 20 -12.37 5.53 20.14
CA LEU A 20 -11.34 4.96 21.00
C LEU A 20 -11.22 3.45 20.83
N VAL A 21 -12.32 2.71 20.73
CA VAL A 21 -12.28 1.25 20.57
C VAL A 21 -11.70 0.86 19.21
N SER A 22 -12.11 1.51 18.11
CA SER A 22 -11.54 1.27 16.78
C SER A 22 -10.04 1.61 16.73
N PHE A 23 -9.64 2.74 17.33
CA PHE A 23 -8.24 3.12 17.44
C PHE A 23 -7.43 2.12 18.27
N VAL A 24 -7.97 1.66 19.41
CA VAL A 24 -7.35 0.63 20.25
C VAL A 24 -7.24 -0.70 19.49
N ILE A 25 -8.25 -1.11 18.72
CA ILE A 25 -8.19 -2.33 17.90
C ILE A 25 -7.14 -2.21 16.80
N ALA A 26 -7.04 -1.07 16.11
CA ALA A 26 -6.02 -0.84 15.09
C ALA A 26 -4.60 -0.84 15.67
N ILE A 27 -4.43 -0.38 16.92
CA ILE A 27 -3.16 -0.49 17.65
C ILE A 27 -2.87 -1.94 18.06
N MET A 28 -3.88 -2.67 18.55
CA MET A 28 -3.71 -4.01 19.08
C MET A 28 -3.61 -5.09 18.00
N ASN A 29 -4.21 -4.87 16.84
CA ASN A 29 -4.22 -5.79 15.69
C ASN A 29 -4.08 -4.99 14.39
N PRO A 30 -2.91 -4.41 14.13
CA PRO A 30 -2.69 -3.67 12.91
C PRO A 30 -2.79 -4.56 11.68
N GLN A 31 -3.12 -3.96 10.54
CA GLN A 31 -3.13 -4.66 9.26
C GLN A 31 -1.71 -4.87 8.77
N GLU A 32 -1.22 -6.09 8.89
CA GLU A 32 0.08 -6.50 8.37
C GLU A 32 -0.07 -7.44 7.18
N SER A 33 0.96 -7.51 6.34
CA SER A 33 0.98 -8.50 5.28
C SER A 33 1.13 -9.91 5.86
N PRO A 34 0.30 -10.89 5.43
CA PRO A 34 0.49 -12.29 5.80
C PRO A 34 1.71 -12.94 5.11
N CYS A 35 2.40 -12.22 4.22
CA CYS A 35 3.45 -12.76 3.37
C CYS A 35 4.83 -12.31 3.84
N THR A 36 5.84 -13.15 3.61
CA THR A 36 7.24 -12.75 3.79
C THR A 36 7.72 -12.02 2.54
N PRO A 37 8.27 -10.80 2.67
CA PRO A 37 8.75 -10.06 1.52
C PRO A 37 9.97 -10.73 0.91
N VAL A 38 10.03 -10.77 -0.42
CA VAL A 38 11.16 -11.30 -1.18
C VAL A 38 11.85 -10.16 -1.90
N MET A 39 13.18 -10.08 -1.77
CA MET A 39 13.97 -9.07 -2.48
C MET A 39 13.86 -9.30 -3.98
N GLU A 40 13.51 -8.25 -4.73
CA GLU A 40 13.24 -8.33 -6.16
C GLU A 40 13.91 -7.19 -6.93
N ASP A 41 14.37 -7.49 -8.15
CA ASP A 41 14.93 -6.51 -9.05
C ASP A 41 13.82 -5.69 -9.74
N PHE A 42 14.04 -4.38 -9.83
CA PHE A 42 13.11 -3.44 -10.47
C PHE A 42 12.74 -3.84 -11.90
N THR A 43 13.70 -4.40 -12.64
CA THR A 43 13.53 -4.82 -14.03
C THR A 43 12.68 -6.09 -14.17
N ASP A 44 12.67 -6.97 -13.16
CA ASP A 44 11.88 -8.20 -13.19
C ASP A 44 10.38 -7.90 -13.06
N ILE A 45 10.05 -6.84 -12.33
CA ILE A 45 8.70 -6.29 -12.23
C ILE A 45 8.32 -5.60 -13.54
N LEU A 46 9.11 -4.61 -13.98
CA LEU A 46 8.77 -3.76 -15.13
C LEU A 46 8.79 -4.47 -16.49
N GLY A 47 9.54 -5.56 -16.58
CA GLY A 47 9.70 -6.37 -17.76
C GLY A 47 10.84 -5.92 -18.69
N PRO A 48 11.05 -6.65 -19.81
CA PRO A 48 12.22 -6.52 -20.68
C PRO A 48 12.45 -5.15 -21.32
N PRO A 49 11.43 -4.33 -21.67
CA PRO A 49 11.68 -3.07 -22.35
C PRO A 49 12.10 -1.93 -21.42
N TYR A 50 12.51 -2.22 -20.18
CA TYR A 50 13.04 -1.25 -19.23
C TYR A 50 14.01 -0.26 -19.93
N PRO A 51 13.82 1.07 -19.78
CA PRO A 51 12.99 1.75 -18.76
C PRO A 51 11.50 1.92 -19.12
N ALA A 52 11.04 1.44 -20.27
CA ALA A 52 9.60 1.35 -20.54
C ALA A 52 8.99 0.15 -19.78
N GLN A 53 7.72 0.27 -19.42
CA GLN A 53 7.00 -0.81 -18.75
C GLN A 53 6.28 -1.69 -19.77
N SER A 54 6.22 -2.99 -19.51
CA SER A 54 5.42 -3.91 -20.31
C SER A 54 4.89 -5.04 -19.44
N LEU A 55 3.59 -5.32 -19.58
CA LEU A 55 3.02 -6.56 -19.07
C LEU A 55 3.65 -7.78 -19.76
N ASN A 56 3.84 -7.70 -21.07
CA ASN A 56 4.40 -8.80 -21.84
C ASN A 56 5.90 -8.97 -21.54
N GLY A 57 6.28 -10.17 -21.12
CA GLY A 57 7.65 -10.52 -20.75
C GLY A 57 8.01 -10.25 -19.29
N SER A 58 7.16 -9.56 -18.51
CA SER A 58 7.38 -9.44 -17.07
C SER A 58 7.25 -10.80 -16.38
N ARG A 59 8.07 -11.02 -15.35
CA ARG A 59 8.01 -12.21 -14.48
C ARG A 59 6.65 -12.34 -13.78
N TYR A 60 5.98 -11.22 -13.55
CA TYR A 60 4.74 -11.11 -12.81
C TYR A 60 3.49 -11.21 -13.67
N ARG A 61 3.62 -11.40 -14.98
CA ARG A 61 2.47 -11.61 -15.86
C ARG A 61 1.74 -12.89 -15.48
N THR A 62 0.46 -12.79 -15.13
CA THR A 62 -0.40 -13.93 -14.77
C THR A 62 -1.42 -14.28 -15.85
N GLY A 63 -1.65 -13.39 -16.83
CA GLY A 63 -2.59 -13.59 -17.91
C GLY A 63 -2.38 -12.66 -19.11
N PRO A 64 -3.33 -12.60 -20.06
CA PRO A 64 -3.23 -11.75 -21.24
C PRO A 64 -3.15 -10.26 -20.91
N THR A 65 -3.91 -9.83 -19.90
CA THR A 65 -4.04 -8.43 -19.45
C THR A 65 -3.86 -8.29 -17.94
N THR A 66 -3.38 -9.34 -17.26
CA THR A 66 -3.28 -9.37 -15.79
C THR A 66 -1.86 -9.71 -15.36
N GLY A 67 -1.45 -9.13 -14.23
CA GLY A 67 -0.16 -9.38 -13.59
C GLY A 67 -0.21 -9.12 -12.09
N GLY A 68 0.65 -9.80 -11.35
CA GLY A 68 0.73 -9.67 -9.90
C GLY A 68 -0.48 -10.24 -9.17
N VAL A 69 -0.87 -9.62 -8.05
CA VAL A 69 -2.02 -10.05 -7.24
C VAL A 69 -3.35 -9.94 -8.01
N PRO A 70 -4.36 -10.79 -7.73
CA PRO A 70 -5.61 -10.78 -8.49
C PRO A 70 -6.51 -9.56 -8.20
N HIS A 71 -6.37 -8.98 -7.01
CA HIS A 71 -7.20 -7.88 -6.52
C HIS A 71 -6.30 -6.88 -5.80
N LYS A 72 -6.14 -5.68 -6.37
CA LYS A 72 -5.22 -4.65 -5.84
C LYS A 72 -5.53 -4.22 -4.40
N ARG A 73 -6.80 -4.28 -4.00
CA ARG A 73 -7.26 -3.84 -2.67
C ARG A 73 -7.45 -4.96 -1.65
N ALA A 74 -7.13 -6.21 -1.97
CA ALA A 74 -7.37 -7.30 -1.03
C ALA A 74 -6.58 -7.10 0.27
N LEU A 75 -7.22 -7.23 1.43
CA LEU A 75 -6.55 -7.23 2.75
C LEU A 75 -5.81 -8.54 3.04
N SER A 76 -6.09 -9.59 2.25
CA SER A 76 -5.40 -10.88 2.31
C SER A 76 -4.96 -11.33 0.92
N PRO A 77 -4.02 -10.63 0.26
CA PRO A 77 -3.52 -11.05 -1.05
C PRO A 77 -2.79 -12.39 -0.94
N PRO A 78 -2.82 -13.25 -1.98
CA PRO A 78 -2.08 -14.50 -1.97
C PRO A 78 -0.58 -14.21 -1.98
N CYS A 79 0.21 -14.95 -1.20
CA CYS A 79 1.67 -14.74 -1.14
C CYS A 79 2.43 -15.19 -2.39
N PHE A 80 1.78 -16.00 -3.23
CA PHE A 80 2.31 -16.45 -4.50
C PHE A 80 1.21 -16.43 -5.56
N VAL A 81 1.60 -16.11 -6.79
CA VAL A 81 0.75 -16.28 -7.99
C VAL A 81 1.48 -17.16 -9.00
N ARG A 82 0.72 -17.78 -9.90
CA ARG A 82 1.30 -18.50 -11.04
C ARG A 82 1.45 -17.55 -12.21
N ASN A 83 2.68 -17.36 -12.68
CA ASN A 83 2.92 -16.59 -13.90
C ASN A 83 2.52 -17.39 -15.15
N THR A 84 2.58 -16.77 -16.32
CA THR A 84 2.24 -17.41 -17.60
C THR A 84 3.17 -18.56 -17.99
N ASN A 85 4.33 -18.69 -17.33
CA ASN A 85 5.25 -19.83 -17.51
C ASN A 85 4.93 -20.99 -16.54
N GLY A 86 3.94 -20.84 -15.67
CA GLY A 86 3.53 -21.84 -14.68
C GLY A 86 4.30 -21.80 -13.36
N GLU A 87 5.24 -20.86 -13.21
CA GLU A 87 6.08 -20.70 -12.03
C GLU A 87 5.32 -19.99 -10.91
N ALA A 88 5.56 -20.41 -9.66
CA ALA A 88 5.08 -19.69 -8.49
C ALA A 88 6.02 -18.53 -8.19
N VAL A 89 5.53 -17.29 -8.33
CA VAL A 89 6.29 -16.07 -8.06
C VAL A 89 5.75 -15.41 -6.79
N PRO A 90 6.61 -14.90 -5.89
CA PRO A 90 6.17 -14.20 -4.68
C PRO A 90 5.40 -12.94 -5.08
N THR A 91 4.40 -12.52 -4.33
CA THR A 91 3.63 -11.31 -4.65
C THR A 91 4.03 -10.11 -3.83
N LEU A 92 4.43 -10.33 -2.57
CA LEU A 92 4.99 -9.29 -1.71
C LEU A 92 6.50 -9.22 -1.97
N VAL A 93 6.93 -8.10 -2.53
CA VAL A 93 8.33 -7.86 -2.88
C VAL A 93 8.94 -6.77 -2.01
N GLU A 94 10.27 -6.78 -1.93
CA GLU A 94 11.09 -5.73 -1.37
C GLU A 94 12.05 -5.21 -2.45
N VAL A 95 11.96 -3.94 -2.80
CA VAL A 95 12.85 -3.29 -3.78
C VAL A 95 13.77 -2.32 -3.05
N HIS A 96 15.07 -2.41 -3.33
CA HIS A 96 16.10 -1.60 -2.67
C HIS A 96 16.64 -0.50 -3.56
N GLY A 97 17.18 0.54 -2.95
CA GLY A 97 17.95 1.53 -3.69
C GLY A 97 17.11 2.40 -4.62
N VAL A 98 15.90 2.75 -4.20
CA VAL A 98 14.96 3.56 -4.98
C VAL A 98 14.77 4.95 -4.36
N TYR A 99 14.23 5.89 -5.10
CA TYR A 99 13.81 7.18 -4.57
C TYR A 99 12.37 7.48 -4.91
N LEU A 100 11.67 8.14 -4.00
CA LEU A 100 10.30 8.60 -4.20
C LEU A 100 10.31 9.93 -4.95
N ARG A 101 9.86 9.95 -6.20
CA ARG A 101 9.90 11.14 -7.06
C ARG A 101 8.74 12.08 -6.79
N ASN A 102 7.53 11.54 -6.80
CA ASN A 102 6.31 12.27 -6.49
C ASN A 102 5.54 11.51 -5.40
N TYR A 103 4.69 12.24 -4.68
CA TYR A 103 3.80 11.68 -3.67
C TYR A 103 2.67 12.65 -3.41
N SER A 104 1.43 12.16 -3.43
CA SER A 104 0.22 12.95 -3.21
C SER A 104 -0.95 12.06 -2.77
N LEU A 105 -1.95 12.69 -2.16
CA LEU A 105 -3.24 12.03 -1.89
C LEU A 105 -4.09 12.02 -3.17
N ALA A 106 -4.54 10.85 -3.62
CA ALA A 106 -5.43 10.71 -4.76
C ALA A 106 -6.87 11.00 -4.36
N LEU A 107 -7.26 12.27 -4.35
CA LEU A 107 -8.63 12.70 -3.96
C LEU A 107 -9.75 12.13 -4.84
N TYR A 108 -9.41 11.57 -6.01
CA TYR A 108 -10.36 10.90 -6.90
C TYR A 108 -10.58 9.41 -6.57
N ASP A 109 -9.73 8.83 -5.72
CA ASP A 109 -9.83 7.43 -5.26
C ASP A 109 -9.95 7.40 -3.73
N CYS A 110 -11.10 7.89 -3.26
CA CYS A 110 -11.48 7.90 -1.86
C CYS A 110 -12.71 7.02 -1.65
N SER A 111 -12.83 6.43 -0.46
CA SER A 111 -13.96 5.62 -0.02
C SER A 111 -14.19 5.81 1.46
N ASP A 112 -15.41 5.51 1.90
CA ASP A 112 -15.81 5.32 3.29
C ASP A 112 -16.21 3.85 3.55
N HIS A 113 -15.97 2.96 2.58
CA HIS A 113 -16.30 1.53 2.63
C HIS A 113 -15.16 0.68 2.09
N PHE A 114 -14.97 -0.49 2.71
CA PHE A 114 -14.15 -1.55 2.17
C PHE A 114 -14.66 -1.97 0.80
N LYS A 115 -13.77 -2.32 -0.13
CA LYS A 115 -14.18 -2.94 -1.39
C LYS A 115 -14.84 -4.30 -1.14
N TYR A 116 -15.60 -4.76 -2.14
CA TYR A 116 -16.33 -6.03 -2.06
C TYR A 116 -15.45 -7.23 -1.72
N VAL A 117 -14.20 -7.27 -2.22
CA VAL A 117 -13.22 -8.32 -1.90
C VAL A 117 -12.91 -8.41 -0.40
N ASN A 118 -13.15 -7.32 0.35
CA ASN A 118 -12.96 -7.20 1.79
C ASN A 118 -14.29 -7.16 2.56
N GLY A 119 -15.41 -7.50 1.92
CA GLY A 119 -16.72 -7.64 2.54
C GLY A 119 -17.63 -6.41 2.47
N GLY A 120 -17.17 -5.26 1.95
CA GLY A 120 -18.07 -4.13 1.64
C GLY A 120 -18.53 -3.28 2.83
N ALA A 121 -18.08 -3.55 4.06
CA ALA A 121 -18.53 -2.84 5.25
C ALA A 121 -18.03 -1.37 5.26
N PRO A 122 -18.70 -0.46 5.97
CA PRO A 122 -18.17 0.87 6.24
C PRO A 122 -16.80 0.81 6.94
N TYR A 123 -15.95 1.78 6.66
CA TYR A 123 -14.70 1.97 7.39
C TYR A 123 -14.97 2.32 8.86
N PRO A 124 -14.03 2.01 9.77
CA PRO A 124 -14.17 2.35 11.18
C PRO A 124 -14.50 3.83 11.37
N ASN A 125 -15.47 4.10 12.25
CA ASN A 125 -15.89 5.46 12.62
C ASN A 125 -16.40 6.33 11.45
N ASN A 126 -16.81 5.72 10.34
CA ASN A 126 -17.25 6.41 9.11
C ASN A 126 -16.17 7.38 8.57
N GLN A 127 -14.89 7.04 8.77
CA GLN A 127 -13.79 7.80 8.18
C GLN A 127 -13.73 7.61 6.67
N VAL A 128 -13.23 8.62 5.98
CA VAL A 128 -12.90 8.55 4.56
C VAL A 128 -11.39 8.39 4.43
N PHE A 129 -10.96 7.37 3.71
CA PHE A 129 -9.58 7.18 3.32
C PHE A 129 -9.46 7.28 1.81
N CYS A 130 -8.32 7.79 1.34
CA CYS A 130 -7.97 7.80 -0.07
C CYS A 130 -6.62 7.14 -0.26
N ASP A 131 -6.37 6.67 -1.48
CA ASP A 131 -5.06 6.13 -1.84
C ASP A 131 -4.00 7.25 -1.76
N ASN A 132 -2.85 6.96 -1.14
CA ASN A 132 -1.68 7.84 -1.26
C ASN A 132 -0.79 7.29 -2.35
N VAL A 133 -0.60 8.09 -3.40
CA VAL A 133 -0.01 7.66 -4.66
C VAL A 133 1.34 8.31 -4.88
N GLY A 134 2.26 7.59 -5.51
CA GLY A 134 3.57 8.11 -5.88
C GLY A 134 4.30 7.22 -6.88
N ASP A 135 5.47 7.68 -7.29
CA ASP A 135 6.33 6.96 -8.23
C ASP A 135 7.70 6.76 -7.59
N ILE A 136 8.17 5.53 -7.60
CA ILE A 136 9.54 5.18 -7.20
C ILE A 136 10.37 4.83 -8.43
N LEU A 137 11.64 5.22 -8.40
CA LEU A 137 12.61 4.95 -9.44
C LEU A 137 13.93 4.50 -8.80
N VAL A 138 14.71 3.68 -9.51
CA VAL A 138 16.05 3.29 -9.05
C VAL A 138 16.95 4.52 -8.92
N VAL A 139 17.69 4.62 -7.81
CA VAL A 139 18.67 5.69 -7.59
C VAL A 139 19.70 5.69 -8.72
N GLY A 140 19.96 6.87 -9.29
CA GLY A 140 20.82 7.03 -10.46
C GLY A 140 20.08 6.97 -11.81
N THR A 141 18.77 6.75 -11.82
CA THR A 141 17.94 6.81 -13.03
C THR A 141 16.91 7.95 -12.96
N THR A 142 16.35 8.32 -14.11
CA THR A 142 15.27 9.31 -14.24
C THR A 142 14.04 8.75 -14.95
N THR A 143 14.09 7.49 -15.37
CA THR A 143 13.04 6.75 -16.09
C THR A 143 12.95 5.32 -15.55
N GLY A 144 11.88 4.59 -15.90
CA GLY A 144 11.63 3.25 -15.37
C GLY A 144 11.08 3.31 -13.95
N GLN A 145 9.85 3.80 -13.83
CA GLN A 145 9.16 3.96 -12.55
C GLN A 145 8.25 2.77 -12.24
N ILE A 146 8.08 2.46 -10.96
CA ILE A 146 6.97 1.67 -10.45
C ILE A 146 6.05 2.63 -9.70
N HIS A 147 4.75 2.56 -9.97
CA HIS A 147 3.76 3.31 -9.20
C HIS A 147 3.59 2.68 -7.81
N ILE A 148 3.34 3.46 -6.78
CA ILE A 148 3.07 2.95 -5.43
C ILE A 148 1.77 3.56 -4.93
N GLU A 149 0.96 2.73 -4.29
CA GLU A 149 -0.27 3.20 -3.66
C GLU A 149 -0.36 2.61 -2.25
N PHE A 150 -0.38 3.48 -1.23
CA PHE A 150 -0.89 3.06 0.08
C PHE A 150 -2.40 3.03 0.00
N ASP A 151 -2.95 1.83 -0.14
CA ASP A 151 -4.37 1.58 -0.39
C ASP A 151 -5.26 2.03 0.78
N GLN A 152 -6.42 2.59 0.42
CA GLN A 152 -7.46 3.05 1.32
C GLN A 152 -8.03 1.95 2.25
N ASP A 153 -8.23 0.72 1.77
CA ASP A 153 -8.73 -0.37 2.62
C ASP A 153 -7.65 -0.79 3.63
N TRP A 154 -6.39 -0.85 3.22
CA TRP A 154 -5.26 -1.13 4.11
C TRP A 154 -5.07 -0.04 5.17
N GLN A 155 -5.19 1.23 4.80
CA GLN A 155 -5.16 2.34 5.75
C GLN A 155 -6.34 2.29 6.73
N ALA A 156 -7.56 2.05 6.23
CA ALA A 156 -8.76 1.93 7.07
C ALA A 156 -8.69 0.73 8.02
N LYS A 157 -7.97 -0.33 7.66
CA LYS A 157 -7.71 -1.49 8.51
C LYS A 157 -6.56 -1.28 9.51
N GLY A 158 -5.83 -0.17 9.40
CA GLY A 158 -4.74 0.21 10.30
C GLY A 158 -3.39 -0.37 9.88
N LEU A 159 -2.97 -0.11 8.64
CA LEU A 159 -1.69 -0.53 8.07
C LEU A 159 -0.53 -0.50 9.08
N CYS A 160 -0.07 -1.69 9.47
CA CYS A 160 1.01 -2.05 10.40
C CYS A 160 1.09 -1.27 11.75
N GLY A 161 0.10 -0.42 12.03
CA GLY A 161 -0.07 0.35 13.26
C GLY A 161 0.62 1.72 13.22
N PRO A 162 0.09 2.72 13.95
CA PRO A 162 0.57 4.10 13.90
C PRO A 162 1.96 4.32 14.52
N ALA A 163 2.49 3.33 15.24
CA ALA A 163 3.80 3.42 15.90
C ALA A 163 4.95 2.90 15.03
N VAL A 164 4.64 2.22 13.92
CA VAL A 164 5.64 1.62 13.04
C VAL A 164 5.99 2.61 11.95
N ARG A 165 7.20 3.18 12.04
CA ARG A 165 7.64 4.30 11.20
C ARG A 165 7.64 3.90 9.73
N SER A 166 7.97 2.65 9.42
CA SER A 166 8.05 2.16 8.06
C SER A 166 6.71 2.11 7.33
N CYS A 167 5.58 2.29 8.02
CA CYS A 167 4.27 2.35 7.36
C CYS A 167 3.60 3.72 7.47
N ASP A 168 4.33 4.72 7.95
CA ASP A 168 3.80 6.07 8.06
C ASP A 168 3.61 6.67 6.66
N THR A 169 2.35 6.68 6.21
CA THR A 169 1.93 7.14 4.89
C THR A 169 2.03 8.67 4.76
N ILE A 170 2.16 9.41 5.85
CA ILE A 170 2.31 10.87 5.81
C ILE A 170 3.79 11.24 5.81
N LYS A 171 4.58 10.62 6.69
CA LYS A 171 5.99 10.97 6.90
C LYS A 171 6.87 10.65 5.69
N ILE A 172 6.46 9.71 4.85
CA ILE A 172 7.19 9.39 3.61
C ILE A 172 7.33 10.60 2.67
N LEU A 173 6.42 11.57 2.75
CA LEU A 173 6.46 12.81 1.97
C LEU A 173 7.77 13.60 2.16
N ASP A 174 8.35 13.53 3.35
CA ASP A 174 9.62 14.18 3.70
C ASP A 174 10.82 13.56 2.97
N TYR A 175 10.66 12.34 2.44
CA TYR A 175 11.70 11.58 1.74
C TYR A 175 11.58 11.65 0.22
N ARG A 176 10.65 12.46 -0.30
CA ARG A 176 10.63 12.78 -1.73
C ARG A 176 11.94 13.42 -2.16
N SER A 177 12.45 12.97 -3.30
CA SER A 177 13.79 13.31 -3.73
C SER A 177 13.90 13.21 -5.26
N ASN A 178 15.00 13.72 -5.81
CA ASN A 178 15.35 13.53 -7.23
C ASN A 178 16.53 12.55 -7.38
N GLY A 179 16.57 11.54 -6.51
CA GLY A 179 17.62 10.50 -6.50
C GLY A 179 18.76 10.75 -5.51
N ASN A 180 18.67 11.74 -4.62
CA ASN A 180 19.66 12.00 -3.58
C ASN A 180 19.36 11.31 -2.23
N LEU A 181 18.17 10.70 -2.10
CA LEU A 181 17.80 9.86 -0.97
C LEU A 181 17.47 8.46 -1.48
N SER A 182 18.00 7.45 -0.79
CA SER A 182 17.76 6.04 -1.08
C SER A 182 16.77 5.46 -0.07
N LEU A 183 15.74 4.83 -0.59
CA LEU A 183 14.68 4.15 0.13
C LEU A 183 14.65 2.68 -0.30
N ASP A 184 14.18 1.85 0.63
CA ASP A 184 13.73 0.50 0.33
C ASP A 184 12.21 0.48 0.50
N PHE A 185 11.51 -0.22 -0.39
CA PHE A 185 10.05 -0.33 -0.37
C PHE A 185 9.62 -1.79 -0.31
N ARG A 186 8.51 -2.04 0.39
CA ARG A 186 7.76 -3.28 0.35
C ARG A 186 6.36 -3.05 -0.18
N GLY A 187 5.87 -3.98 -0.97
CA GLY A 187 4.49 -3.95 -1.44
C GLY A 187 4.15 -5.10 -2.37
N TYR A 188 2.87 -5.19 -2.69
CA TYR A 188 2.38 -6.25 -3.56
C TYR A 188 2.47 -5.84 -5.03
N VAL A 189 3.09 -6.67 -5.85
CA VAL A 189 3.15 -6.41 -7.28
C VAL A 189 1.76 -6.52 -7.89
N TYR A 190 1.37 -5.52 -8.67
CA TYR A 190 0.09 -5.46 -9.37
C TYR A 190 0.24 -4.79 -10.75
N TRP A 191 -0.56 -5.21 -11.72
CA TRP A 191 -0.68 -4.55 -13.02
C TRP A 191 -2.00 -3.78 -13.09
N ASP A 192 -1.96 -2.45 -13.15
CA ASP A 192 -3.13 -1.56 -13.20
C ASP A 192 -3.45 -1.14 -14.65
N ASP A 193 -3.60 -2.14 -15.53
CA ASP A 193 -3.92 -2.03 -16.96
C ASP A 193 -2.91 -1.29 -17.86
N GLU A 194 -2.23 -0.25 -17.35
CA GLU A 194 -1.29 0.63 -18.07
C GLU A 194 0.14 0.56 -17.51
N HIS A 195 0.30 0.34 -16.20
CA HIS A 195 1.59 0.31 -15.52
C HIS A 195 1.65 -0.70 -14.37
N TRP A 196 2.87 -1.03 -13.97
CA TRP A 196 3.17 -1.82 -12.78
C TRP A 196 3.11 -0.95 -11.53
N GLU A 197 2.60 -1.55 -10.46
CA GLU A 197 2.50 -0.95 -9.16
C GLU A 197 3.03 -1.86 -8.06
N LEU A 198 3.44 -1.23 -6.95
CA LEU A 198 3.33 -1.85 -5.63
C LEU A 198 2.02 -1.39 -5.00
N HIS A 199 0.98 -2.21 -5.14
CA HIS A 199 -0.37 -1.94 -4.64
C HIS A 199 -0.93 -3.18 -3.90
N PRO A 200 -1.10 -3.09 -2.58
CA PRO A 200 -0.72 -1.95 -1.74
C PRO A 200 0.81 -1.90 -1.53
N ALA A 201 1.34 -0.70 -1.40
CA ALA A 201 2.58 -0.44 -0.68
C ALA A 201 2.35 -0.70 0.81
N THR A 202 3.22 -1.50 1.41
CA THR A 202 3.04 -1.97 2.80
C THR A 202 4.05 -1.40 3.76
N ALA A 203 5.26 -1.07 3.29
CA ALA A 203 6.27 -0.41 4.09
C ALA A 203 7.32 0.30 3.24
N TRP A 204 8.04 1.23 3.86
CA TRP A 204 9.19 1.95 3.32
C TRP A 204 10.21 2.21 4.43
N LYS A 205 11.49 2.36 4.10
CA LYS A 205 12.51 2.85 5.04
C LYS A 205 13.63 3.54 4.29
N LEU A 206 14.50 4.29 4.98
CA LEU A 206 15.78 4.67 4.38
C LEU A 206 16.60 3.41 4.14
N SER A 207 17.31 3.33 3.01
CA SER A 207 18.18 2.18 2.74
C SER A 207 19.32 2.06 3.76
N SER A 208 19.69 3.17 4.42
CA SER A 208 20.66 3.19 5.52
C SER A 208 20.12 2.64 6.84
N ASP A 209 18.80 2.50 6.99
CA ASP A 209 18.20 1.99 8.21
C ASP A 209 18.36 0.45 8.26
N PRO A 210 18.94 -0.10 9.35
CA PRO A 210 19.25 -1.52 9.43
C PRO A 210 18.03 -2.42 9.68
N VAL A 211 16.90 -1.82 10.05
CA VAL A 211 15.68 -2.52 10.45
C VAL A 211 14.45 -1.90 9.81
N TRP A 212 13.45 -2.73 9.57
CA TRP A 212 12.08 -2.33 9.25
C TRP A 212 11.38 -2.09 10.60
N ALA A 213 11.26 -0.83 11.01
CA ALA A 213 10.73 -0.41 12.32
C ALA A 213 9.68 0.68 12.14
#